data_AF-A0A957WY23-F1
#
_entry.id   AF-A0A957WY23-F1
#
_cell.length_a   1.000
_cell.length_b   1.000
_cell.length_c   1.000
_cell.angle_alpha   90.00
_cell.angle_beta   90.00
_cell.angle_gamma   90.00
#
_symmetry.space_group_name_H-M   'P 1'
#
loop_
_entity.id
_entity.type
_entity.pdbx_description
1 polymer ?
#
loop_
_entity_poly.entity_id
_entity_poly.type
_entity_poly.pdbx_seq_one_letter_code
_entity_poly.pdbx_strand_id
1 'polypeptide(L)' 'MNLRIVIFGANGPTGQILTKQALAKGYTVTAVTRHPKEFGQQHE' A
#
# COMPACT_ATOMS: atom_id res chain seq x y z
N MET A 1 1.83 1.10 17.48
CA MET A 1 1.27 -0.27 17.38
C MET A 1 1.51 -0.75 15.96
N ASN A 2 2.18 -1.89 15.75
CA ASN A 2 2.42 -2.41 14.40
C ASN A 2 1.22 -3.28 13.96
N LEU A 3 0.47 -2.82 12.98
CA LEU A 3 -0.65 -3.55 12.38
C LEU A 3 -0.22 -4.17 11.04
N ARG A 4 -0.73 -5.36 10.72
CA ARG A 4 -0.60 -5.99 9.39
C ARG A 4 -1.93 -5.91 8.66
N ILE A 5 -1.95 -5.26 7.50
CA ILE A 5 -3.17 -5.04 6.71
C ILE A 5 -2.95 -5.37 5.23
N VAL A 6 -4.04 -5.70 4.54
CA VAL A 6 -4.07 -5.92 3.09
C VAL A 6 -4.93 -4.83 2.44
N ILE A 7 -4.43 -4.21 1.37
CA ILE A 7 -5.15 -3.20 0.60
C ILE A 7 -5.40 -3.74 -0.81
N PHE A 8 -6.66 -3.99 -1.16
CA PHE A 8 -7.06 -4.36 -2.51
C PHE A 8 -7.30 -3.11 -3.37
N GLY A 9 -6.86 -3.15 -4.62
CA GLY A 9 -6.96 -1.99 -5.51
C GLY A 9 -5.93 -0.90 -5.20
N ALA A 10 -4.76 -1.30 -4.69
CA ALA A 10 -3.74 -0.36 -4.20
C ALA A 10 -3.22 0.61 -5.27
N ASN A 11 -3.28 0.27 -6.57
CA ASN A 11 -2.91 1.19 -7.66
C ASN A 11 -3.91 2.32 -7.90
N GLY A 12 -5.17 2.19 -7.45
CA GLY A 12 -6.17 3.24 -7.65
C GLY A 12 -5.83 4.52 -6.89
N PRO A 13 -6.39 5.68 -7.26
CA PRO A 13 -6.07 6.97 -6.63
C PRO A 13 -6.17 6.92 -5.09
N THR A 14 -7.25 6.34 -4.58
CA THR A 14 -7.47 6.17 -3.14
C THR A 14 -6.54 5.11 -2.53
N GLY A 15 -6.31 4.01 -3.22
CA GLY A 15 -5.44 2.93 -2.76
C GLY A 15 -4.00 3.40 -2.53
N GLN A 16 -3.50 4.28 -3.40
CA GLN A 16 -2.16 4.85 -3.25
C GLN A 16 -2.07 5.79 -2.03
N ILE A 17 -3.07 6.66 -1.84
CA ILE A 17 -3.13 7.56 -0.68
C ILE A 17 -3.19 6.75 0.62
N LEU A 18 -4.07 5.75 0.68
CA LEU A 18 -4.23 4.88 1.86
C LEU A 18 -2.94 4.13 2.17
N THR A 19 -2.28 3.57 1.15
CA THR A 19 -1.02 2.84 1.35
C THR A 19 0.05 3.75 1.94
N LYS A 20 0.22 4.97 1.41
CA LYS A 20 1.16 5.96 1.97
C LYS A 20 0.84 6.30 3.42
N GLN A 21 -0.43 6.53 3.75
CA GLN A 21 -0.84 6.85 5.12
C GLN A 21 -0.62 5.68 6.08
N ALA A 22 -0.90 4.45 5.65
CA ALA A 22 -0.69 3.25 6.47
C ALA A 22 0.80 3.03 6.76
N LEU A 23 1.66 3.17 5.75
CA LEU A 23 3.11 3.10 5.91
C LEU A 23 3.63 4.20 6.85
N ALA A 24 3.16 5.44 6.69
CA ALA A 24 3.54 6.56 7.57
C ALA A 24 3.13 6.34 9.05
N LYS A 25 2.07 5.56 9.30
CA LYS A 25 1.65 5.15 10.65
C LYS A 25 2.46 3.97 11.22
N GLY A 26 3.41 3.43 10.45
CA GLY A 26 4.21 2.26 10.84
C GLY A 26 3.46 0.94 10.71
N TYR A 27 2.47 0.85 9.82
CA TYR A 27 1.80 -0.41 9.52
C TYR A 27 2.59 -1.21 8.49
N THR A 28 2.55 -2.53 8.63
CA THR A 28 3.00 -3.46 7.60
C THR A 28 1.86 -3.67 6.59
N VAL A 29 2.08 -3.33 5.32
CA VAL A 29 1.03 -3.33 4.28
C VAL A 29 1.34 -4.37 3.21
N THR A 30 0.36 -5.20 2.85
CA THR A 30 0.36 -5.97 1.60
C THR A 30 -0.56 -5.27 0.60
N ALA A 31 0.02 -4.71 -0.46
CA ALA A 31 -0.72 -4.01 -1.52
C ALA A 31 -1.06 -4.99 -2.65
N VAL A 32 -2.35 -5.23 -2.88
CA VAL A 32 -2.83 -6.09 -3.97
C VAL A 32 -3.28 -5.21 -5.14
N THR A 33 -2.62 -5.41 -6.27
CA THR A 33 -2.89 -4.71 -7.53
C THR A 33 -2.68 -5.65 -8.71
N ARG A 34 -3.36 -5.41 -9.82
CA ARG A 34 -3.20 -6.17 -11.07
C ARG A 34 -1.88 -5.85 -11.78
N HIS A 35 -1.36 -4.64 -11.60
CA HIS A 35 -0.15 -4.13 -12.26
C HIS A 35 0.87 -3.65 -11.21
N PRO A 36 1.55 -4.58 -10.49
CA PRO A 36 2.46 -4.20 -9.41
C PRO A 36 3.69 -3.41 -9.88
N LYS A 37 4.11 -3.57 -11.14
CA LYS A 37 5.22 -2.79 -11.72
C LYS A 37 4.90 -1.30 -11.86
N GLU A 38 3.62 -0.95 -11.95
CA GLU A 38 3.13 0.43 -12.01
C GLU A 38 2.80 0.99 -10.62
N PHE A 39 3.00 0.20 -9.56
CA PHE A 39 2.72 0.64 -8.20
C PHE A 39 3.79 1.65 -7.77
N GLY A 40 3.35 2.87 -7.46
CA GLY A 40 4.25 3.99 -7.16
C GLY A 40 4.98 3.91 -5.82
N GLN A 41 4.95 2.78 -5.11
CA GLN A 41 5.71 2.56 -3.88
C GLN A 41 6.71 1.42 -4.10
N GLN A 42 8.00 1.71 -3.91
CA GLN A 42 9.09 0.75 -3.99
C GLN A 42 9.81 0.68 -2.65
N HIS A 43 10.26 -0.50 -2.29
CA HIS A 43 10.98 -0.81 -1.05
C HIS A 43 12.01 -1.89 -1.42
N GLU A 44 13.21 -1.85 -0.81
CA GLU A 44 14.23 -2.92 -0.91
C GLU A 44 13.82 -4.19 -0.15
#